data_AF-A0A507E2F6-F1
#
_entry.id   AF-A0A507E2F6-F1
#
_cell.length_a   1.000
_cell.length_b   1.000
_cell.length_c   1.000
_cell.angle_alpha   90.00
_cell.angle_beta   90.00
_cell.angle_gamma   90.00
#
_symmetry.space_group_name_H-M   'P 1'
#
loop_
_entity.id
_entity.type
_entity.pdbx_description
1 polymer ?
#
loop_
_entity_poly.entity_id
_entity_poly.type
_entity_poly.pdbx_seq_one_letter_code
_entity_poly.pdbx_strand_id
1 'polypeptide(L)'
;MHTDAHHRPPGAASILASAFAGFAELVVFHPIDTISKRLMNNRDVVTPEGDKLRTVIYGEAAKRGALARYKSLFPGFQYAVTYKVLQRSYQFGGQPFVVNWMERRWGRWFKAKFRKRAQTAVQATAGLVIGMGEVVLLPLDALKVKGQTNPALLHGTSPWALLVRPSSLRKLYSGAGWTAARNMVGCFALFGASAAAKDIIYDLDEGKEKTTLMQTLVASFCGAIASIALASPFDVIKVRVQAAPAEARMSGFAIARNIIRFEGMRAFVKGLVPKLLAAGPKITFSFTIAQQLSSFLSAHMNSQPPALRAL
;
A
#
# COMPACT_ATOMS: atom_id res chain seq x y z
N MET A 1 -5.93 -25.68 32.03
CA MET A 1 -7.16 -25.39 31.26
C MET A 1 -6.76 -24.58 30.04
N HIS A 2 -6.48 -25.27 28.93
CA HIS A 2 -6.04 -24.69 27.66
C HIS A 2 -7.18 -23.85 27.08
N THR A 3 -6.96 -22.55 26.88
CA THR A 3 -7.80 -21.75 25.99
C THR A 3 -7.09 -21.66 24.65
N ASP A 4 -7.52 -22.52 23.73
CA ASP A 4 -7.23 -22.41 22.32
C ASP A 4 -7.63 -21.01 21.83
N ALA A 5 -6.63 -20.19 21.53
CA ALA A 5 -6.78 -18.98 20.73
C ALA A 5 -6.97 -19.38 19.26
N HIS A 6 -8.02 -20.18 18.99
CA HIS A 6 -8.57 -20.27 17.65
C HIS A 6 -8.95 -18.86 17.21
N HIS A 7 -8.41 -18.46 16.06
CA HIS A 7 -8.74 -17.21 15.38
C HIS A 7 -10.26 -17.13 15.18
N ARG A 8 -10.98 -16.51 16.11
CA ARG A 8 -12.36 -16.11 15.87
C ARG A 8 -12.31 -15.13 14.69
N PRO A 9 -13.15 -15.29 13.66
CA PRO A 9 -13.25 -14.30 12.61
C PRO A 9 -13.56 -12.94 13.27
N PRO A 10 -12.94 -11.84 12.80
CA PRO A 10 -13.24 -10.53 13.33
C PRO A 10 -14.77 -10.32 13.25
N GLY A 11 -15.39 -10.01 14.39
CA GLY A 11 -16.83 -9.72 14.41
C GLY A 11 -17.17 -8.55 13.48
N ALA A 12 -18.44 -8.41 13.09
CA ALA A 12 -18.88 -7.36 12.18
C ALA A 12 -18.38 -5.95 12.59
N ALA A 13 -18.34 -5.66 13.90
CA ALA A 13 -17.74 -4.45 14.48
C ALA A 13 -16.28 -4.21 14.05
N SER A 14 -15.41 -5.22 14.11
CA SER A 14 -13.99 -5.07 13.78
C SER A 14 -13.78 -4.84 12.28
N ILE A 15 -14.63 -5.45 11.44
CA ILE A 15 -14.58 -5.27 9.98
C ILE A 15 -15.02 -3.85 9.61
N LEU A 16 -16.15 -3.39 10.15
CA LEU A 16 -16.65 -2.03 9.93
C LEU A 16 -15.67 -0.97 10.47
N ALA A 17 -15.11 -1.20 11.66
CA ALA A 17 -14.11 -0.31 12.23
C ALA A 17 -12.85 -0.20 11.34
N SER A 18 -12.38 -1.33 10.83
CA SER A 18 -11.21 -1.38 9.94
C SER A 18 -11.49 -0.72 8.59
N ALA A 19 -12.69 -0.88 8.04
CA ALA A 19 -13.10 -0.22 6.80
C ALA A 19 -13.16 1.30 6.94
N PHE A 20 -13.78 1.79 8.01
CA PHE A 20 -13.84 3.22 8.31
C PHE A 20 -12.45 3.81 8.60
N ALA A 21 -11.62 3.13 9.40
CA ALA A 21 -10.23 3.52 9.64
C ALA A 21 -9.45 3.66 8.33
N GLY A 22 -9.62 2.70 7.41
CA GLY A 22 -9.01 2.73 6.09
C GLY A 22 -9.46 3.91 5.23
N PHE A 23 -10.74 4.27 5.29
CA PHE A 23 -11.29 5.45 4.62
C PHE A 23 -10.80 6.76 5.24
N ALA A 24 -10.85 6.90 6.57
CA ALA A 24 -10.37 8.08 7.27
C ALA A 24 -8.87 8.32 7.01
N GLU A 25 -8.07 7.24 7.01
CA GLU A 25 -6.64 7.31 6.66
C GLU A 25 -6.45 7.84 5.23
N LEU A 26 -7.30 7.44 4.27
CA LEU A 26 -7.23 8.00 2.92
C LEU A 26 -7.56 9.49 2.90
N VAL A 27 -8.61 9.93 3.59
CA VAL A 27 -8.98 11.36 3.64
C VAL A 27 -7.81 12.21 4.14
N VAL A 28 -7.15 11.76 5.21
CA VAL A 28 -6.04 12.50 5.83
C VAL A 28 -4.76 12.43 4.98
N PHE A 29 -4.42 11.26 4.44
CA PHE A 29 -3.10 11.01 3.86
C PHE A 29 -3.05 10.91 2.34
N HIS A 30 -4.18 11.05 1.64
CA HIS A 30 -4.21 11.13 0.17
C HIS A 30 -3.36 12.29 -0.38
N PRO A 31 -3.35 13.49 0.23
CA PRO A 31 -2.50 14.59 -0.24
C PRO A 31 -1.02 14.21 -0.34
N ILE A 32 -0.52 13.43 0.63
CA ILE A 32 0.86 12.97 0.67
C ILE A 32 1.14 11.95 -0.44
N ASP A 33 0.18 11.07 -0.75
CA ASP A 33 0.31 10.14 -1.88
C ASP A 33 0.37 10.92 -3.19
N THR A 34 -0.52 11.89 -3.41
CA THR A 34 -0.50 12.75 -4.60
C THR A 34 0.83 13.49 -4.76
N ILE A 35 1.35 14.10 -3.69
CA ILE A 35 2.68 14.73 -3.68
C ILE A 35 3.76 13.74 -4.11
N SER A 36 3.78 12.55 -3.50
CA SER A 36 4.76 11.51 -3.80
C SER A 36 4.71 11.10 -5.27
N LYS A 37 3.51 10.88 -5.82
CA LYS A 37 3.32 10.47 -7.22
C LYS A 37 3.73 11.56 -8.21
N ARG A 38 3.42 12.82 -7.93
CA ARG A 38 3.87 13.96 -8.76
C ARG A 38 5.38 14.08 -8.77
N LEU A 39 6.03 13.93 -7.62
CA LEU A 39 7.50 13.92 -7.52
C LEU A 39 8.13 12.73 -8.28
N MET A 40 7.56 11.52 -8.16
CA MET A 40 8.02 10.33 -8.90
C MET A 40 7.94 10.50 -10.41
N ASN A 41 6.88 11.16 -10.90
CA ASN A 41 6.66 11.39 -12.32
C ASN A 41 7.47 12.58 -12.87
N ASN A 42 7.89 13.52 -12.01
CA ASN A 42 8.69 14.68 -12.41
C ASN A 42 10.10 14.27 -12.86
N ARG A 43 10.56 14.83 -13.99
CA ARG A 43 11.90 14.58 -14.54
C ARG A 43 12.92 15.63 -14.12
N ASP A 44 12.48 16.84 -13.81
CA ASP A 44 13.36 17.94 -13.43
C ASP A 44 14.00 17.74 -12.04
N VAL A 45 15.09 18.46 -11.80
CA VAL A 45 15.68 18.63 -10.48
C VAL A 45 14.86 19.67 -9.70
N VAL A 46 14.41 19.30 -8.51
CA VAL A 46 13.65 20.17 -7.62
C VAL A 46 14.42 20.38 -6.32
N THR A 47 14.49 21.63 -5.86
CA THR A 47 15.05 22.00 -4.55
C THR A 47 13.91 22.23 -3.55
N PRO A 48 14.13 22.02 -2.23
CA PRO A 48 13.10 22.16 -1.20
C PRO A 48 12.41 23.53 -1.15
N GLU A 49 13.13 24.60 -1.50
CA GLU A 49 12.66 25.99 -1.39
C GLU A 49 12.26 26.60 -2.75
N GLY A 50 12.39 25.85 -3.85
CA GLY A 50 12.18 26.38 -5.19
C GLY A 50 10.71 26.42 -5.63
N ASP A 51 10.35 27.44 -6.41
CA ASP A 51 9.04 27.55 -7.08
C ASP A 51 8.70 26.35 -7.98
N LYS A 52 9.74 25.68 -8.51
CA LYS A 52 9.59 24.43 -9.25
C LYS A 52 8.96 23.33 -8.41
N LEU A 53 9.33 23.19 -7.13
CA LEU A 53 8.75 22.18 -6.24
C LEU A 53 7.25 22.43 -6.04
N ARG A 54 6.86 23.69 -5.80
CA ARG A 54 5.45 24.08 -5.67
C ARG A 54 4.67 23.79 -6.95
N THR A 55 5.27 24.08 -8.11
CA THR A 55 4.66 23.80 -9.42
C THR A 55 4.48 22.30 -9.64
N VAL A 56 5.47 21.48 -9.28
CA VAL A 56 5.35 20.01 -9.34
C VAL A 56 4.27 19.50 -8.39
N ILE A 57 4.21 20.04 -7.16
CA ILE A 57 3.27 19.57 -6.13
C ILE A 57 1.83 19.98 -6.45
N TYR A 58 1.58 21.22 -6.87
CA TYR A 58 0.24 21.78 -6.98
C TYR A 58 -0.23 22.00 -8.42
N GLY A 59 0.65 21.81 -9.41
CA GLY A 59 0.36 22.07 -10.82
C GLY A 59 -0.07 23.53 -11.04
N GLU A 60 -1.17 23.73 -11.78
CA GLU A 60 -1.77 25.04 -12.03
C GLU A 60 -2.22 25.78 -10.77
N ALA A 61 -2.45 25.06 -9.67
CA ALA A 61 -2.82 25.67 -8.40
C ALA A 61 -1.63 26.24 -7.63
N ALA A 62 -0.38 26.08 -8.10
CA ALA A 62 0.82 26.50 -7.38
C ALA A 62 0.85 27.99 -7.00
N LYS A 63 0.29 28.84 -7.87
CA LYS A 63 0.18 30.31 -7.65
C LYS A 63 -1.18 30.73 -7.05
N ARG A 64 -2.08 29.78 -6.79
CA ARG A 64 -3.43 30.06 -6.24
C ARG A 64 -3.41 30.03 -4.70
N GLY A 65 -4.52 30.44 -4.09
CA GLY A 65 -4.70 30.44 -2.63
C GLY A 65 -4.55 29.05 -2.00
N ALA A 66 -4.39 29.01 -0.66
CA ALA A 66 -4.13 27.78 0.09
C ALA A 66 -5.20 26.70 -0.13
N LEU A 67 -6.49 27.08 -0.19
CA LEU A 67 -7.58 26.13 -0.42
C LEU A 67 -7.51 25.49 -1.82
N ALA A 68 -7.18 26.28 -2.86
CA ALA A 68 -7.03 25.77 -4.22
C ALA A 68 -5.84 24.79 -4.31
N ARG A 69 -4.73 25.12 -3.65
CA ARG A 69 -3.57 24.22 -3.51
C ARG A 69 -3.95 22.92 -2.82
N TYR A 70 -4.66 22.98 -1.70
CA TYR A 70 -5.12 21.79 -0.98
C TYR A 70 -6.05 20.92 -1.85
N LYS A 71 -7.08 21.51 -2.46
CA LYS A 71 -8.01 20.80 -3.35
C LYS A 71 -7.30 20.14 -4.54
N SER A 72 -6.24 20.75 -5.06
CA SER A 72 -5.44 20.20 -6.16
C SER A 72 -4.75 18.87 -5.84
N LEU A 73 -4.69 18.48 -4.56
CA LEU A 73 -4.07 17.22 -4.10
C LEU A 73 -5.05 16.04 -4.02
N PHE A 74 -6.35 16.27 -4.26
CA PHE A 74 -7.41 15.23 -4.25
C PHE A 74 -7.81 14.60 -5.61
N PRO A 75 -7.22 14.93 -6.77
CA PRO A 75 -7.47 14.16 -7.99
C PRO A 75 -7.21 12.67 -7.79
N GLY A 76 -8.07 11.84 -8.38
CA GLY A 76 -7.99 10.38 -8.29
C GLY A 76 -8.42 9.78 -6.94
N PHE A 77 -8.91 10.58 -5.99
CA PHE A 77 -9.34 10.11 -4.67
C PHE A 77 -10.38 8.99 -4.73
N GLN A 78 -11.38 9.10 -5.62
CA GLN A 78 -12.39 8.05 -5.80
C GLN A 78 -11.76 6.70 -6.16
N TYR A 79 -10.78 6.68 -7.07
CA TYR A 79 -10.08 5.46 -7.44
C TYR A 79 -9.22 4.95 -6.30
N ALA A 80 -8.63 5.84 -5.50
CA ALA A 80 -7.88 5.48 -4.31
C ALA A 80 -8.76 4.76 -3.28
N VAL A 81 -9.96 5.28 -3.02
CA VAL A 81 -10.95 4.66 -2.13
C VAL A 81 -11.37 3.30 -2.66
N THR A 82 -11.85 3.21 -3.90
CA THR A 82 -12.29 1.94 -4.49
C THR A 82 -11.18 0.89 -4.52
N TYR A 83 -9.97 1.29 -4.95
CA TYR A 83 -8.81 0.41 -4.97
C TYR A 83 -8.46 -0.08 -3.56
N LYS A 84 -8.40 0.81 -2.55
CA LYS A 84 -8.01 0.40 -1.19
C LYS A 84 -9.02 -0.56 -0.57
N VAL A 85 -10.31 -0.32 -0.76
CA VAL A 85 -11.37 -1.22 -0.26
C VAL A 85 -11.22 -2.60 -0.90
N LEU A 86 -11.17 -2.67 -2.23
CA LEU A 86 -11.03 -3.95 -2.93
C LEU A 86 -9.71 -4.65 -2.61
N GLN A 87 -8.62 -3.90 -2.46
CA GLN A 87 -7.31 -4.43 -2.08
C GLN A 87 -7.37 -5.06 -0.70
N ARG A 88 -7.98 -4.40 0.29
CA ARG A 88 -8.10 -4.94 1.64
C ARG A 88 -9.00 -6.17 1.68
N SER A 89 -10.14 -6.14 0.98
CA SER A 89 -11.01 -7.30 0.85
C SER A 89 -10.30 -8.49 0.21
N TYR A 90 -9.56 -8.25 -0.88
CA TYR A 90 -8.79 -9.28 -1.57
C TYR A 90 -7.65 -9.84 -0.71
N GLN A 91 -6.86 -8.97 -0.06
CA GLN A 91 -5.71 -9.39 0.73
C GLN A 91 -6.13 -10.10 2.02
N PHE A 92 -7.02 -9.52 2.82
CA PHE A 92 -7.45 -10.13 4.08
C PHE A 92 -8.41 -11.30 3.87
N GLY A 93 -9.27 -11.23 2.85
CA GLY A 93 -10.14 -12.33 2.48
C GLY A 93 -9.36 -13.49 1.88
N GLY A 94 -8.36 -13.23 1.03
CA GLY A 94 -7.62 -14.27 0.30
C GLY A 94 -6.46 -14.88 1.07
N GLN A 95 -5.76 -14.13 1.92
CA GLN A 95 -4.54 -14.60 2.59
C GLN A 95 -4.71 -15.88 3.42
N PRO A 96 -5.78 -16.06 4.22
CA PRO A 96 -6.00 -17.31 4.95
C PRO A 96 -6.13 -18.52 4.03
N PHE A 97 -6.78 -18.38 2.87
CA PHE A 97 -6.90 -19.47 1.90
C PHE A 97 -5.54 -19.87 1.33
N VAL A 98 -4.70 -18.89 0.99
CA VAL A 98 -3.35 -19.16 0.47
C VAL A 98 -2.47 -19.79 1.54
N VAL A 99 -2.48 -19.27 2.77
CA VAL A 99 -1.74 -19.86 3.90
C VAL A 99 -2.18 -21.31 4.11
N ASN A 100 -3.48 -21.58 4.24
CA ASN A 100 -4.01 -22.92 4.44
C ASN A 100 -3.63 -23.88 3.30
N TRP A 101 -3.70 -23.41 2.06
CA TRP A 101 -3.30 -24.19 0.88
C TRP A 101 -1.79 -24.50 0.92
N MET A 102 -0.95 -23.53 1.25
CA MET A 102 0.50 -23.69 1.38
C MET A 102 0.89 -24.64 2.51
N GLU A 103 0.24 -24.56 3.66
CA GLU A 103 0.48 -25.47 4.78
C GLU A 103 0.11 -26.92 4.42
N ARG A 104 -1.03 -27.12 3.77
CA ARG A 104 -1.47 -28.45 3.31
C ARG A 104 -0.52 -29.05 2.26
N ARG A 105 -0.07 -28.25 1.29
CA ARG A 105 0.74 -28.75 0.17
C ARG A 105 2.24 -28.83 0.48
N TRP A 106 2.78 -27.84 1.19
CA TRP A 106 4.22 -27.64 1.38
C TRP A 106 4.64 -27.45 2.84
N GLY A 107 3.73 -27.55 3.81
CA GLY A 107 4.06 -27.33 5.23
C GLY A 107 5.21 -28.21 5.74
N ARG A 108 5.30 -29.47 5.29
CA ARG A 108 6.44 -30.35 5.60
C ARG A 108 7.77 -29.80 5.08
N TRP A 109 7.80 -29.28 3.86
CA TRP A 109 8.99 -28.69 3.26
C TRP A 109 9.43 -27.42 4.00
N PHE A 110 8.49 -26.53 4.33
CA PHE A 110 8.79 -25.32 5.11
C PHE A 110 9.33 -25.66 6.50
N LYS A 111 8.73 -26.64 7.20
CA LYS A 111 9.22 -27.13 8.51
C LYS A 111 10.64 -27.69 8.40
N ALA A 112 10.92 -28.50 7.38
CA ALA A 112 12.24 -29.08 7.18
C ALA A 112 13.31 -28.02 6.88
N LYS A 113 13.00 -27.03 6.03
CA LYS A 113 13.97 -26.03 5.56
C LYS A 113 14.20 -24.88 6.56
N PHE A 114 13.13 -24.34 7.13
CA PHE A 114 13.17 -23.12 7.95
C PHE A 114 13.06 -23.40 9.45
N ARG A 115 12.78 -24.64 9.86
CA ARG A 115 12.71 -25.08 11.27
C ARG A 115 11.85 -24.12 12.11
N LYS A 116 12.45 -23.42 13.07
CA LYS A 116 11.78 -22.45 13.94
C LYS A 116 11.09 -21.31 13.15
N ARG A 117 11.61 -20.94 11.98
CA ARG A 117 11.09 -19.85 11.13
C ARG A 117 10.08 -20.31 10.08
N ALA A 118 9.60 -21.55 10.15
CA ALA A 118 8.72 -22.12 9.13
C ALA A 118 7.39 -21.36 8.97
N GLN A 119 6.78 -20.95 10.08
CA GLN A 119 5.54 -20.17 10.05
C GLN A 119 5.74 -18.79 9.43
N THR A 120 6.79 -18.06 9.82
CA THR A 120 7.15 -16.77 9.20
C THR A 120 7.40 -16.93 7.69
N ALA A 121 8.08 -18.00 7.28
CA ALA A 121 8.33 -18.28 5.86
C ALA A 121 7.05 -18.58 5.07
N VAL A 122 6.12 -19.35 5.63
CA VAL A 122 4.80 -19.60 5.02
C VAL A 122 4.03 -18.29 4.89
N GLN A 123 3.96 -17.49 5.97
CA GLN A 123 3.25 -16.20 5.97
C GLN A 123 3.85 -15.22 4.95
N ALA A 124 5.19 -15.11 4.91
CA ALA A 124 5.86 -14.26 3.94
C ALA A 124 5.57 -14.70 2.50
N THR A 125 5.62 -16.00 2.23
CA THR A 125 5.36 -16.53 0.87
C THR A 125 3.89 -16.38 0.47
N ALA A 126 2.95 -16.62 1.39
CA ALA A 126 1.53 -16.38 1.16
C ALA A 126 1.26 -14.90 0.90
N GLY A 127 1.91 -14.00 1.66
CA GLY A 127 1.89 -12.56 1.44
C GLY A 127 2.41 -12.15 0.07
N LEU A 128 3.47 -12.81 -0.44
CA LEU A 128 3.97 -12.60 -1.80
C LEU A 128 2.97 -13.03 -2.87
N VAL A 129 2.37 -14.22 -2.72
CA VAL A 129 1.36 -14.74 -3.66
C VAL A 129 0.14 -13.83 -3.73
N ILE A 130 -0.40 -13.45 -2.57
CA ILE A 130 -1.49 -12.50 -2.47
C ILE A 130 -1.08 -11.13 -3.05
N GLY A 131 0.11 -10.64 -2.71
CA GLY A 131 0.64 -9.37 -3.24
C GLY A 131 0.78 -9.36 -4.76
N MET A 132 1.11 -10.50 -5.39
CA MET A 132 1.13 -10.63 -6.85
C MET A 132 -0.28 -10.63 -7.44
N GLY A 133 -1.24 -11.29 -6.80
CA GLY A 133 -2.62 -11.33 -7.28
C GLY A 133 -3.35 -9.97 -7.21
N GLU A 134 -2.79 -8.99 -6.49
CA GLU A 134 -3.23 -7.59 -6.54
C GLU A 134 -3.21 -7.00 -7.96
N VAL A 135 -2.49 -7.61 -8.90
CA VAL A 135 -2.54 -7.24 -10.32
C VAL A 135 -3.98 -7.20 -10.85
N VAL A 136 -4.92 -7.99 -10.31
CA VAL A 136 -6.35 -7.90 -10.65
C VAL A 136 -6.92 -6.49 -10.47
N LEU A 137 -6.44 -5.74 -9.47
CA LEU A 137 -6.88 -4.39 -9.12
C LEU A 137 -6.08 -3.27 -9.80
N LEU A 138 -5.09 -3.64 -10.62
CA LEU A 138 -4.20 -2.71 -11.29
C LEU A 138 -4.91 -1.66 -12.15
N PRO A 139 -6.06 -1.93 -12.80
CA PRO A 139 -6.79 -0.89 -13.53
C PRO A 139 -7.17 0.31 -12.66
N LEU A 140 -7.63 0.06 -11.43
CA LEU A 140 -7.98 1.13 -10.48
C LEU A 140 -6.74 1.86 -9.98
N ASP A 141 -5.65 1.14 -9.71
CA ASP A 141 -4.38 1.77 -9.33
C ASP A 141 -3.81 2.65 -10.44
N ALA A 142 -3.89 2.22 -11.71
CA ALA A 142 -3.48 3.00 -12.86
C ALA A 142 -4.33 4.28 -13.03
N LEU A 143 -5.65 4.18 -12.84
CA LEU A 143 -6.55 5.34 -12.86
C LEU A 143 -6.27 6.32 -11.71
N LYS A 144 -6.00 5.79 -10.50
CA LYS A 144 -5.56 6.59 -9.35
C LYS A 144 -4.28 7.36 -9.68
N VAL A 145 -3.24 6.67 -10.15
CA VAL A 145 -1.95 7.28 -10.49
C VAL A 145 -2.11 8.35 -11.56
N LYS A 146 -2.83 8.05 -12.65
CA LYS A 146 -3.13 9.05 -13.70
C LYS A 146 -3.83 10.28 -13.14
N GLY A 147 -4.87 10.08 -12.32
CA GLY A 147 -5.59 11.16 -11.67
C GLY A 147 -4.66 12.04 -10.83
N GLN A 148 -3.77 11.44 -10.03
CA GLN A 148 -2.84 12.17 -9.16
C GLN A 148 -1.75 12.93 -9.93
N THR A 149 -1.21 12.34 -11.01
CA THR A 149 -0.08 12.91 -11.75
C THR A 149 -0.51 13.88 -12.85
N ASN A 150 -1.57 13.54 -13.59
CA ASN A 150 -2.07 14.36 -14.69
C ASN A 150 -3.60 14.14 -14.87
N PRO A 151 -4.43 14.90 -14.13
CA PRO A 151 -5.88 14.79 -14.17
C PRO A 151 -6.47 14.96 -15.58
N ALA A 152 -5.83 15.77 -16.44
CA ALA A 152 -6.30 16.04 -17.79
C ALA A 152 -6.35 14.77 -18.67
N LEU A 153 -5.55 13.74 -18.36
CA LEU A 153 -5.59 12.45 -19.06
C LEU A 153 -6.90 11.67 -18.83
N LEU A 154 -7.70 12.08 -17.84
CA LEU A 154 -8.98 11.45 -17.51
C LEU A 154 -10.18 12.36 -17.83
N HIS A 155 -9.95 13.63 -18.19
CA HIS A 155 -11.03 14.55 -18.53
C HIS A 155 -11.73 14.10 -19.82
N GLY A 156 -13.05 14.16 -19.84
CA GLY A 156 -13.87 13.81 -21.02
C GLY A 156 -14.00 12.32 -21.30
N THR A 157 -13.37 11.43 -20.53
CA THR A 157 -13.53 9.98 -20.69
C THR A 157 -14.18 9.36 -19.45
N SER A 158 -15.32 8.70 -19.65
CA SER A 158 -15.97 7.95 -18.58
C SER A 158 -15.01 6.86 -18.05
N PRO A 159 -14.78 6.79 -16.73
CA PRO A 159 -13.91 5.77 -16.14
C PRO A 159 -14.42 4.35 -16.43
N TRP A 160 -15.74 4.18 -16.48
CA TRP A 160 -16.39 2.92 -16.87
C TRP A 160 -16.06 2.53 -18.31
N ALA A 161 -16.03 3.49 -19.23
CA ALA A 161 -15.63 3.22 -20.61
C ALA A 161 -14.17 2.76 -20.72
N LEU A 162 -13.28 3.21 -19.83
CA LEU A 162 -11.89 2.75 -19.78
C LEU A 162 -11.75 1.31 -19.24
N LEU A 163 -12.65 0.91 -18.34
CA LEU A 163 -12.66 -0.43 -17.74
C LEU A 163 -13.34 -1.47 -18.63
N VAL A 164 -14.36 -1.08 -19.40
CA VAL A 164 -15.15 -2.02 -20.23
C VAL A 164 -14.52 -2.23 -21.62
N ARG A 165 -13.82 -1.23 -22.18
CA ARG A 165 -13.20 -1.36 -23.51
C ARG A 165 -11.93 -2.22 -23.43
N PRO A 166 -11.82 -3.38 -24.12
CA PRO A 166 -10.69 -4.29 -23.97
C PRO A 166 -9.32 -3.66 -24.29
N SER A 167 -9.26 -2.82 -25.32
CA SER A 167 -8.04 -2.13 -25.73
C SER A 167 -7.56 -1.12 -24.66
N SER A 168 -8.49 -0.43 -24.00
CA SER A 168 -8.22 0.47 -22.87
C SER A 168 -7.88 -0.29 -21.60
N LEU A 169 -8.58 -1.38 -21.32
CA LEU A 169 -8.36 -2.20 -20.14
C LEU A 169 -6.95 -2.82 -20.17
N ARG A 170 -6.57 -3.47 -21.27
CA ARG A 170 -5.22 -4.04 -21.46
C ARG A 170 -4.13 -2.99 -21.24
N LYS A 171 -4.39 -1.76 -21.68
CA LYS A 171 -3.52 -0.59 -21.52
C LYS A 171 -3.36 -0.14 -20.07
N LEU A 172 -4.32 -0.39 -19.18
CA LEU A 172 -4.20 -0.10 -17.75
C LEU A 172 -3.31 -1.13 -17.04
N TYR A 173 -3.08 -2.29 -17.64
CA TYR A 173 -2.18 -3.32 -17.12
C TYR A 173 -0.70 -3.11 -17.46
N SER A 174 -0.32 -2.02 -18.15
CA SER A 174 1.08 -1.81 -18.58
C SER A 174 2.10 -1.73 -17.44
N GLY A 175 1.66 -1.54 -16.19
CA GLY A 175 2.49 -1.53 -14.98
C GLY A 175 2.49 -2.82 -14.16
N ALA A 176 1.93 -3.93 -14.67
CA ALA A 176 1.71 -5.15 -13.88
C ALA A 176 3.01 -5.76 -13.35
N GLY A 177 4.00 -5.98 -14.23
CA GLY A 177 5.29 -6.53 -13.83
C GLY A 177 6.00 -5.66 -12.79
N TRP A 178 5.94 -4.34 -12.94
CA TRP A 178 6.54 -3.40 -11.97
C TRP A 178 5.79 -3.34 -10.65
N THR A 179 4.47 -3.53 -10.67
CA THR A 179 3.66 -3.66 -9.46
C THR A 179 3.99 -4.94 -8.72
N ALA A 180 4.09 -6.06 -9.43
CA ALA A 180 4.50 -7.34 -8.86
C ALA A 180 5.91 -7.26 -8.26
N ALA A 181 6.91 -6.75 -9.01
CA ALA A 181 8.27 -6.58 -8.53
C ALA A 181 8.34 -5.68 -7.29
N ARG A 182 7.62 -4.55 -7.32
CA ARG A 182 7.51 -3.63 -6.19
C ARG A 182 6.91 -4.31 -4.96
N ASN A 183 5.83 -5.07 -5.13
CA ASN A 183 5.19 -5.79 -4.04
C ASN A 183 6.10 -6.90 -3.49
N MET A 184 6.82 -7.62 -4.35
CA MET A 184 7.75 -8.66 -3.92
C MET A 184 8.89 -8.11 -3.07
N VAL A 185 9.58 -7.08 -3.59
CA VAL A 185 10.68 -6.42 -2.87
C VAL A 185 10.16 -5.78 -1.58
N GLY A 186 8.99 -5.13 -1.65
CA GLY A 186 8.35 -4.50 -0.51
C GLY A 186 7.99 -5.49 0.59
N CYS A 187 7.40 -6.65 0.26
CA CYS A 187 7.06 -7.70 1.23
C CYS A 187 8.31 -8.35 1.83
N PHE A 188 9.32 -8.66 1.01
CA PHE A 188 10.58 -9.23 1.49
C PHE A 188 11.23 -8.31 2.52
N ALA A 189 11.36 -7.02 2.19
CA ALA A 189 11.92 -6.01 3.08
C ALA A 189 11.07 -5.82 4.35
N LEU A 190 9.73 -5.79 4.22
CA LEU A 190 8.81 -5.64 5.34
C LEU A 190 9.00 -6.75 6.36
N PHE A 191 8.86 -8.01 5.95
CA PHE A 191 8.95 -9.14 6.86
C PHE A 191 10.37 -9.38 7.34
N GLY A 192 11.37 -9.24 6.46
CA GLY A 192 12.78 -9.41 6.81
C GLY A 192 13.24 -8.40 7.85
N ALA A 193 12.98 -7.11 7.63
CA ALA A 193 13.38 -6.08 8.59
C ALA A 193 12.53 -6.08 9.87
N SER A 194 11.23 -6.43 9.80
CA SER A 194 10.43 -6.62 11.02
C SER A 194 10.92 -7.80 11.86
N ALA A 195 11.30 -8.92 11.23
CA ALA A 195 11.88 -10.06 11.95
C ALA A 195 13.24 -9.70 12.55
N ALA A 196 14.12 -9.08 11.76
CA ALA A 196 15.43 -8.62 12.23
C ALA A 196 15.31 -7.59 13.37
N ALA A 197 14.32 -6.70 13.34
CA ALA A 197 14.09 -5.76 14.42
C ALA A 197 13.68 -6.47 15.73
N LYS A 198 12.87 -7.53 15.66
CA LYS A 198 12.51 -8.31 16.85
C LYS A 198 13.71 -9.07 17.43
N ASP A 199 14.54 -9.63 16.55
CA ASP A 199 15.74 -10.38 16.89
C ASP A 199 16.82 -9.45 17.49
N ILE A 200 17.21 -8.40 16.75
CA ILE A 200 18.33 -7.51 17.11
C ILE A 200 18.00 -6.56 18.26
N ILE A 201 16.78 -6.00 18.30
CA ILE A 201 16.44 -4.96 19.28
C ILE A 201 15.96 -5.57 20.61
N TYR A 202 15.30 -6.72 20.54
CA TYR A 202 14.59 -7.29 21.69
C TYR A 202 15.00 -8.72 22.04
N ASP A 203 15.94 -9.33 21.30
CA ASP A 203 16.43 -10.71 21.52
C ASP A 203 15.30 -11.75 21.59
N LEU A 204 14.24 -11.55 20.78
CA LEU A 204 13.04 -12.39 20.81
C LEU A 204 13.19 -13.59 19.86
N ASP A 205 13.28 -14.79 20.45
CA ASP A 205 13.28 -16.07 19.74
C ASP A 205 11.86 -16.34 19.16
N GLU A 206 11.73 -16.48 17.84
CA GLU A 206 10.44 -16.68 17.17
C GLU A 206 9.67 -17.87 17.78
N GLY A 207 8.49 -17.61 18.35
CA GLY A 207 7.57 -18.62 18.85
C GLY A 207 7.66 -18.95 20.34
N LYS A 208 8.54 -18.31 21.12
CA LYS A 208 8.64 -18.55 22.58
C LYS A 208 8.05 -17.45 23.46
N GLU A 209 7.94 -16.21 22.99
CA GLU A 209 7.44 -15.10 23.79
C GLU A 209 6.33 -14.31 23.11
N LYS A 210 5.36 -13.85 23.90
CA LYS A 210 4.34 -12.90 23.45
C LYS A 210 5.00 -11.51 23.35
N THR A 211 5.23 -11.05 22.12
CA THR A 211 5.71 -9.68 21.87
C THR A 211 4.75 -8.66 22.45
N THR A 212 5.27 -7.66 23.17
CA THR A 212 4.45 -6.53 23.63
C THR A 212 3.96 -5.72 22.42
N LEU A 213 2.93 -4.91 22.66
CA LEU A 213 2.38 -4.00 21.66
C LEU A 213 3.47 -3.05 21.13
N MET A 214 4.27 -2.47 22.04
CA MET A 214 5.33 -1.52 21.66
C MET A 214 6.41 -2.18 20.80
N GLN A 215 6.86 -3.39 21.17
CA GLN A 215 7.82 -4.17 20.37
C GLN A 215 7.27 -4.47 18.97
N THR A 216 5.98 -4.80 18.87
CA THR A 216 5.32 -5.06 17.59
C THR A 216 5.25 -3.80 16.74
N LEU A 217 4.94 -2.65 17.33
CA LEU A 217 4.88 -1.37 16.62
C LEU A 217 6.27 -0.94 16.11
N VAL A 218 7.31 -1.03 16.94
CA VAL A 218 8.68 -0.69 16.54
C VAL A 218 9.15 -1.61 15.40
N ALA A 219 8.97 -2.93 15.54
CA ALA A 219 9.33 -3.87 14.49
C ALA A 219 8.55 -3.63 13.19
N SER A 220 7.26 -3.30 13.28
CA SER A 220 6.43 -2.97 12.11
C SER A 220 6.89 -1.68 11.45
N PHE A 221 7.30 -0.68 12.24
CA PHE A 221 7.83 0.58 11.73
C PHE A 221 9.16 0.37 10.99
N CYS A 222 10.10 -0.38 11.56
CA CYS A 222 11.36 -0.75 10.89
C CYS A 222 11.10 -1.47 9.56
N GLY A 223 10.19 -2.43 9.57
CA GLY A 223 9.74 -3.13 8.36
C GLY A 223 9.16 -2.19 7.31
N ALA A 224 8.28 -1.28 7.72
CA ALA A 224 7.65 -0.32 6.82
C ALA A 224 8.67 0.62 6.16
N ILE A 225 9.62 1.15 6.94
CA ILE A 225 10.69 2.02 6.42
C ILE A 225 11.58 1.28 5.42
N ALA A 226 12.03 0.05 5.77
CA ALA A 226 12.83 -0.78 4.87
C ALA A 226 12.08 -1.09 3.57
N SER A 227 10.80 -1.45 3.68
CA SER A 227 9.93 -1.72 2.54
C SER A 227 9.79 -0.50 1.62
N ILE A 228 9.49 0.67 2.18
CA ILE A 228 9.35 1.92 1.41
C ILE A 228 10.66 2.29 0.70
N ALA A 229 11.81 2.15 1.37
CA ALA A 229 13.11 2.49 0.82
C ALA A 229 13.51 1.54 -0.32
N LEU A 230 13.43 0.22 -0.10
CA LEU A 230 13.83 -0.80 -1.08
C LEU A 230 12.87 -0.89 -2.26
N ALA A 231 11.58 -0.63 -2.05
CA ALA A 231 10.58 -0.59 -3.11
C ALA A 231 10.64 0.70 -3.96
N SER A 232 11.34 1.74 -3.51
CA SER A 232 11.33 3.08 -4.12
C SER A 232 11.68 3.09 -5.61
N PRO A 233 12.74 2.39 -6.08
CA PRO A 233 13.08 2.36 -7.51
C PRO A 233 11.97 1.78 -8.37
N PHE A 234 11.34 0.70 -7.91
CA PHE A 234 10.24 0.05 -8.61
C PHE A 234 8.98 0.91 -8.60
N ASP A 235 8.73 1.64 -7.51
CA ASP A 235 7.64 2.61 -7.40
C ASP A 235 7.80 3.73 -8.44
N VAL A 236 8.99 4.31 -8.59
CA VAL A 236 9.24 5.37 -9.60
C VAL A 236 8.99 4.86 -11.01
N ILE A 237 9.52 3.68 -11.35
CA ILE A 237 9.32 3.08 -12.68
C ILE A 237 7.84 2.79 -12.92
N LYS A 238 7.17 2.15 -11.96
CA LYS A 238 5.73 1.85 -12.00
C LYS A 238 4.91 3.11 -12.26
N VAL A 239 5.15 4.18 -11.48
CA VAL A 239 4.40 5.43 -11.60
C VAL A 239 4.55 6.03 -12.98
N ARG A 240 5.76 6.08 -13.53
CA ARG A 240 6.01 6.63 -14.88
C ARG A 240 5.38 5.78 -15.98
N VAL A 241 5.40 4.45 -15.83
CA VAL A 241 4.72 3.53 -16.75
C VAL A 241 3.20 3.75 -16.74
N GLN A 242 2.59 3.92 -15.55
CA GLN A 242 1.15 4.10 -15.41
C GLN A 242 0.68 5.53 -15.75
N ALA A 243 1.50 6.54 -15.49
CA ALA A 243 1.21 7.95 -15.76
C ALA A 243 1.39 8.34 -17.24
N ALA A 244 2.12 7.53 -18.03
CA ALA A 244 2.35 7.83 -19.43
C ALA A 244 1.02 7.94 -20.22
N PRO A 245 0.88 8.97 -21.08
CA PRO A 245 -0.22 9.04 -22.04
C PRO A 245 -0.12 7.87 -23.03
N ALA A 246 -1.19 7.62 -23.78
CA ALA A 246 -1.26 6.40 -24.58
C ALA A 246 -0.23 6.36 -25.70
N GLU A 247 0.11 7.53 -26.22
CA GLU A 247 0.99 7.79 -27.36
C GLU A 247 2.48 7.74 -26.96
N ALA A 248 2.80 8.05 -25.70
CA ALA A 248 4.19 8.11 -25.19
C ALA A 248 4.52 6.92 -24.27
N ARG A 249 3.85 5.77 -24.45
CA ARG A 249 4.13 4.59 -23.63
C ARG A 249 5.54 4.05 -23.90
N MET A 250 6.21 3.70 -22.82
CA MET A 250 7.53 3.07 -22.86
C MET A 250 7.54 1.87 -21.92
N SER A 251 8.38 0.88 -22.23
CA SER A 251 8.64 -0.21 -21.28
C SER A 251 9.31 0.35 -20.03
N GLY A 252 9.05 -0.25 -18.86
CA GLY A 252 9.69 0.21 -17.64
C GLY A 252 11.21 0.06 -17.64
N PHE A 253 11.76 -0.90 -18.40
CA PHE A 253 13.22 -0.99 -18.61
C PHE A 253 13.75 0.18 -19.42
N ALA A 254 13.02 0.64 -20.45
CA ALA A 254 13.39 1.85 -21.19
C ALA A 254 13.30 3.09 -20.29
N ILE A 255 12.29 3.16 -19.41
CA ILE A 255 12.18 4.22 -18.39
C ILE A 255 13.37 4.16 -17.42
N ALA A 256 13.73 2.99 -16.89
CA ALA A 256 14.87 2.82 -16.00
C ALA A 256 16.19 3.24 -16.66
N ARG A 257 16.40 2.83 -17.92
CA ARG A 257 17.56 3.25 -18.72
C ARG A 257 17.59 4.76 -18.90
N ASN A 258 16.45 5.38 -19.20
CA ASN A 258 16.35 6.83 -19.36
C ASN A 258 16.60 7.58 -18.05
N ILE A 259 16.12 7.05 -16.92
CA ILE A 259 16.43 7.60 -15.59
C ILE A 259 17.95 7.63 -15.38
N ILE A 260 18.63 6.51 -15.60
CA ILE A 260 20.08 6.40 -15.42
C ILE A 260 20.81 7.38 -16.34
N ARG A 261 20.42 7.44 -17.63
CA ARG A 261 21.12 8.23 -18.65
C ARG A 261 20.90 9.73 -18.52
N PHE A 262 19.71 10.18 -18.14
CA PHE A 262 19.30 11.58 -18.26
C PHE A 262 18.98 12.27 -16.92
N GLU A 263 18.66 11.52 -15.86
CA GLU A 263 18.29 12.11 -14.56
C GLU A 263 19.23 11.71 -13.41
N GLY A 264 19.99 10.63 -13.58
CA GLY A 264 20.89 10.06 -12.59
C GLY A 264 20.19 9.18 -11.54
N MET A 265 20.99 8.46 -10.75
CA MET A 265 20.51 7.43 -9.82
C MET A 265 19.58 7.97 -8.73
N ARG A 266 19.72 9.24 -8.34
CA ARG A 266 18.87 9.88 -7.33
C ARG A 266 17.41 10.00 -7.77
N ALA A 267 17.11 9.93 -9.07
CA ALA A 267 15.74 9.98 -9.55
C ALA A 267 14.90 8.73 -9.17
N PHE A 268 15.54 7.59 -8.87
CA PHE A 268 14.84 6.40 -8.35
C PHE A 268 14.27 6.55 -6.94
N VAL A 269 14.67 7.58 -6.20
CA VAL A 269 14.16 7.87 -4.84
C VAL A 269 13.28 9.13 -4.81
N LYS A 270 12.87 9.66 -5.96
CA LYS A 270 11.91 10.77 -6.02
C LYS A 270 10.60 10.36 -5.34
N GLY A 271 10.07 11.22 -4.47
CA GLY A 271 8.87 10.94 -3.67
C GLY A 271 9.09 10.00 -2.48
N LEU A 272 10.33 9.62 -2.15
CA LEU A 272 10.64 8.80 -0.97
C LEU A 272 10.39 9.56 0.34
N VAL A 273 10.88 10.80 0.44
CA VAL A 273 10.76 11.65 1.63
C VAL A 273 9.31 11.78 2.14
N PRO A 274 8.33 12.23 1.33
CA PRO A 274 6.94 12.33 1.80
C PRO A 274 6.35 10.98 2.25
N LYS A 275 6.75 9.86 1.63
CA LYS A 275 6.32 8.52 2.05
C LYS A 275 6.89 8.13 3.42
N LEU A 276 8.18 8.38 3.65
CA LEU A 276 8.83 8.06 4.92
C LEU A 276 8.27 8.91 6.06
N LEU A 277 8.11 10.23 5.85
CA LEU A 277 7.53 11.14 6.84
C LEU A 277 6.11 10.73 7.26
N ALA A 278 5.33 10.17 6.33
CA ALA A 278 3.97 9.75 6.61
C ALA A 278 3.86 8.33 7.16
N ALA A 279 4.92 7.52 7.13
CA ALA A 279 4.85 6.11 7.54
C ALA A 279 4.39 5.96 9.00
N GLY A 280 5.07 6.64 9.93
CA GLY A 280 4.74 6.62 11.35
C GLY A 280 3.32 7.17 11.62
N PRO A 281 3.02 8.42 11.20
CA PRO A 281 1.70 9.00 11.37
C PRO A 281 0.55 8.15 10.80
N LYS A 282 0.73 7.54 9.61
CA LYS A 282 -0.28 6.65 9.01
C LYS A 282 -0.52 5.41 9.85
N ILE A 283 0.55 4.77 10.33
CA ILE A 283 0.46 3.56 11.16
C ILE A 283 -0.28 3.89 12.46
N THR A 284 0.16 4.93 13.17
CA THR A 284 -0.45 5.37 14.43
C THR A 284 -1.92 5.75 14.23
N PHE A 285 -2.23 6.56 13.21
CA PHE A 285 -3.60 6.98 12.93
C PHE A 285 -4.54 5.80 12.67
N SER A 286 -4.13 4.89 11.78
CA SER A 286 -4.95 3.74 11.39
C SER A 286 -5.19 2.81 12.57
N PHE A 287 -4.15 2.59 13.39
CA PHE A 287 -4.25 1.77 14.60
C PHE A 287 -5.19 2.40 15.63
N THR A 288 -5.01 3.68 15.95
CA THR A 288 -5.85 4.38 16.94
C THR A 288 -7.32 4.39 16.53
N ILE A 289 -7.63 4.70 15.26
CA ILE A 289 -9.03 4.71 14.79
C ILE A 289 -9.61 3.30 14.84
N ALA A 290 -8.87 2.29 14.37
CA ALA A 290 -9.35 0.91 14.41
C ALA A 290 -9.63 0.44 15.85
N GLN A 291 -8.74 0.78 16.80
CA GLN A 291 -8.90 0.41 18.21
C GLN A 291 -10.08 1.12 18.86
N GLN A 292 -10.17 2.45 18.74
CA GLN A 292 -11.25 3.22 19.34
C GLN A 292 -12.62 2.82 18.79
N LEU A 293 -12.72 2.66 17.46
CA LEU A 293 -13.98 2.30 16.82
C LEU A 293 -14.38 0.86 17.09
N SER A 294 -13.43 -0.07 17.15
CA SER A 294 -13.73 -1.46 17.55
C SER A 294 -14.24 -1.53 18.99
N SER A 295 -13.61 -0.81 19.92
CA SER A 295 -14.05 -0.76 21.32
C SER A 295 -15.45 -0.15 21.46
N PHE A 296 -15.72 0.96 20.75
CA PHE A 296 -17.02 1.61 20.74
C PHE A 296 -18.12 0.72 20.17
N LEU A 297 -17.90 0.13 18.99
CA LEU A 297 -18.87 -0.75 18.34
C LEU A 297 -19.12 -2.03 19.14
N SER A 298 -18.07 -2.60 19.75
CA SER A 298 -18.22 -3.80 20.59
C SER A 298 -19.04 -3.51 21.85
N ALA A 299 -18.81 -2.36 22.50
CA ALA A 299 -19.62 -1.92 23.63
C ALA A 299 -21.10 -1.76 23.24
N HIS A 300 -21.36 -1.15 22.07
CA HIS A 300 -22.72 -0.90 21.59
C HIS A 300 -23.44 -2.19 21.14
N MET A 301 -22.74 -3.12 20.49
CA MET A 301 -23.29 -4.42 20.09
C MET A 301 -23.55 -5.32 21.31
N ASN A 302 -22.71 -5.26 22.33
CA ASN A 302 -22.93 -6.01 23.58
C ASN A 302 -24.10 -5.45 24.41
N SER A 303 -24.45 -4.16 24.26
CA SER A 303 -25.65 -3.56 24.88
C SER A 303 -26.97 -3.87 24.16
N GLN A 304 -26.94 -4.49 22.96
CA GLN A 304 -28.15 -4.86 22.22
C GLN A 304 -28.72 -6.21 22.71
N PRO A 305 -30.05 -6.40 22.71
CA PRO A 305 -30.70 -7.64 23.12
C PRO A 305 -30.28 -8.83 22.23
N PRO A 306 -30.33 -10.08 22.74
CA PRO A 306 -29.77 -11.26 22.07
C PRO A 306 -30.27 -11.49 20.63
N ALA A 307 -31.51 -11.08 20.33
CA ALA A 307 -32.13 -11.22 19.01
C ALA A 307 -31.44 -10.44 17.89
N LEU A 308 -30.67 -9.39 18.22
CA LEU A 308 -29.96 -8.54 17.25
C LEU A 308 -28.47 -8.86 17.13
N ARG A 309 -27.95 -9.85 17.88
CA ARG A 309 -26.52 -10.22 17.89
C ARG A 309 -26.11 -11.18 16.76
N ALA A 310 -27.07 -11.69 15.97
CA ALA A 310 -26.88 -12.72 14.95
C ALA A 310 -27.01 -12.24 13.49
N LEU A 311 -27.18 -10.93 13.28
CA LEU A 311 -27.13 -10.27 11.97
C LEU A 311 -25.77 -9.60 11.77
#